data_AF-A0A180ENF8-F1
#
_entry.id   AF-A0A180ENF8-F1
#
_cell.length_a   1.000
_cell.length_b   1.000
_cell.length_c   1.000
_cell.angle_alpha   90.00
_cell.angle_beta   90.00
_cell.angle_gamma   90.00
#
_symmetry.space_group_name_H-M   'P 1'
#
loop_
_entity.id
_entity.type
_entity.pdbx_description
1 polymer ?
#
loop_
_entity_poly.entity_id
_entity_poly.type
_entity_poly.pdbx_seq_one_letter_code
_entity_poly.pdbx_strand_id
1 'polypeptide(L)'
;MKCFLLLAAVALLTNFTGCDPANLVETTVKQPDPSLLRLSYGEGICFGECEVFTLDVYSNGLLVRKGERYTDQPGTWQKSISRREVTSFLDSISQINFKAYPRTFPSRLPDMPATTLTWYDGAQNPVTLTWKEETSPELRSVAQKLKEWSALDGYRQRSATLDDGRTATANGEREEIIVHLRPLVDPVAWLTKYGKQDLQLKNRVSPNGNYYVVTANPNKMAAAELLDYLRKDAEVISAQLNQDVQIRQ
;
A
#
# COMPACT_ATOMS: atom_id res chain seq x y z
N MET A 1 -53.34 -63.91 -27.61
CA MET A 1 -53.48 -62.72 -28.48
C MET A 1 -52.75 -61.56 -27.84
N LYS A 2 -51.81 -60.94 -28.58
CA LYS A 2 -51.22 -59.59 -28.43
C LYS A 2 -50.45 -59.31 -27.12
N CYS A 3 -49.12 -59.25 -27.10
CA CYS A 3 -48.19 -58.30 -27.76
C CYS A 3 -48.17 -56.91 -27.08
N PHE A 4 -46.94 -56.48 -26.73
CA PHE A 4 -46.40 -55.15 -26.39
C PHE A 4 -45.81 -55.04 -24.97
N LEU A 5 -44.48 -55.12 -24.82
CA LEU A 5 -43.47 -54.04 -24.98
C LEU A 5 -43.70 -52.87 -24.01
N LEU A 6 -42.88 -52.81 -22.97
CA LEU A 6 -42.42 -51.55 -22.39
C LEU A 6 -41.09 -51.79 -21.65
N LEU A 7 -39.99 -51.48 -22.35
CA LEU A 7 -38.68 -51.24 -21.75
C LEU A 7 -38.81 -50.06 -20.77
N ALA A 8 -38.58 -50.30 -19.49
CA ALA A 8 -38.28 -49.23 -18.54
C ALA A 8 -36.76 -49.01 -18.54
N ALA A 9 -36.35 -47.89 -19.13
CA ALA A 9 -34.98 -47.42 -19.17
C ALA A 9 -34.47 -47.13 -17.74
N VAL A 10 -33.42 -47.84 -17.34
CA VAL A 10 -32.63 -47.57 -16.13
C VAL A 10 -31.69 -46.41 -16.47
N ALA A 11 -32.10 -45.18 -16.14
CA ALA A 11 -31.23 -44.01 -16.16
C ALA A 11 -30.45 -43.95 -14.83
N LEU A 12 -29.24 -44.53 -14.82
CA LEU A 12 -28.25 -44.32 -13.77
C LEU A 12 -27.72 -42.88 -13.87
N LEU A 13 -28.23 -41.98 -13.00
CA LEU A 13 -27.64 -40.66 -12.78
C LEU A 13 -26.37 -40.83 -11.93
N THR A 14 -25.23 -40.95 -12.58
CA THR A 14 -23.91 -40.82 -11.95
C THR A 14 -23.66 -39.35 -11.62
N ASN A 15 -23.94 -38.93 -10.39
CA ASN A 15 -23.48 -37.66 -9.85
C ASN A 15 -21.96 -37.75 -9.59
N PHE A 16 -21.15 -37.49 -10.62
CA PHE A 16 -19.76 -37.10 -10.42
C PHE A 16 -19.76 -35.69 -9.82
N THR A 17 -19.69 -35.60 -8.50
CA THR A 17 -19.23 -34.38 -7.84
C THR A 17 -17.79 -34.16 -8.27
N GLY A 18 -17.60 -33.28 -9.26
CA GLY A 18 -16.28 -32.81 -9.65
C GLY A 18 -15.64 -32.11 -8.46
N CYS A 19 -14.68 -32.78 -7.83
CA CYS A 19 -13.69 -32.10 -7.00
C CYS A 19 -12.91 -31.17 -7.93
N ASP A 20 -13.16 -29.87 -7.83
CA ASP A 20 -12.38 -28.84 -8.51
C ASP A 20 -10.97 -28.79 -7.88
N PRO A 21 -9.90 -29.22 -8.59
CA PRO A 21 -8.55 -29.22 -8.04
C PRO A 21 -8.01 -27.80 -7.81
N ALA A 22 -8.71 -26.75 -8.27
CA ALA A 22 -8.33 -25.36 -8.02
C ALA A 22 -8.42 -24.96 -6.54
N ASN A 23 -9.24 -25.65 -5.72
CA ASN A 23 -9.39 -25.34 -4.30
C ASN A 23 -8.43 -26.11 -3.37
N LEU A 24 -7.61 -27.02 -3.91
CA LEU A 24 -6.71 -27.86 -3.09
C LEU A 24 -5.28 -27.30 -2.94
N VAL A 25 -4.96 -26.19 -3.62
CA VAL A 25 -3.59 -25.61 -3.63
C VAL A 25 -3.54 -24.16 -3.16
N GLU A 26 -4.59 -23.64 -2.51
CA GLU A 26 -4.44 -22.48 -1.63
C GLU A 26 -4.15 -22.95 -0.20
N THR A 27 -2.91 -23.39 0.05
CA THR A 27 -2.35 -23.27 1.41
C THR A 27 -2.18 -21.79 1.70
N THR A 28 -3.30 -21.09 1.95
CA THR A 28 -3.31 -19.71 2.40
C THR A 28 -2.58 -19.69 3.74
N VAL A 29 -1.32 -19.23 3.74
CA VAL A 29 -0.58 -18.96 4.97
C VAL A 29 -1.42 -17.99 5.79
N LYS A 30 -2.02 -18.49 6.88
CA LYS A 30 -3.16 -17.83 7.54
C LYS A 30 -2.71 -16.65 8.40
N GLN A 31 -1.46 -16.63 8.86
CA GLN A 31 -0.84 -15.55 9.63
C GLN A 31 0.68 -15.49 9.35
N PRO A 32 1.32 -14.30 9.39
CA PRO A 32 2.76 -14.19 9.30
C PRO A 32 3.43 -14.82 10.53
N ASP A 33 4.32 -15.79 10.31
CA ASP A 33 5.15 -16.40 11.35
C ASP A 33 6.50 -15.68 11.41
N PRO A 34 6.82 -14.95 12.49
CA PRO A 34 8.08 -14.20 12.61
C PRO A 34 9.34 -15.05 12.40
N SER A 35 9.29 -16.35 12.71
CA SER A 35 10.45 -17.25 12.54
C SER A 35 10.82 -17.50 11.08
N LEU A 36 9.87 -17.28 10.18
CA LEU A 36 10.03 -17.47 8.74
C LEU A 36 10.42 -16.18 8.01
N LEU A 37 10.46 -15.04 8.70
CA LEU A 37 10.89 -13.77 8.11
C LEU A 37 12.37 -13.85 7.70
N ARG A 38 12.67 -13.45 6.46
CA ARG A 38 14.03 -13.49 5.90
C ARG A 38 14.51 -12.15 5.38
N LEU A 39 13.61 -11.35 4.83
CA LEU A 39 13.92 -10.00 4.36
C LEU A 39 12.83 -9.03 4.76
N SER A 40 13.23 -7.80 5.03
CA SER A 40 12.33 -6.65 5.08
C SER A 40 12.92 -5.54 4.22
N TYR A 41 12.09 -4.98 3.34
CA TYR A 41 12.45 -3.92 2.39
C TYR A 41 11.54 -2.72 2.61
N GLY A 42 12.10 -1.54 2.85
CA GLY A 42 11.35 -0.32 3.08
C GLY A 42 11.74 0.79 2.11
N GLU A 43 10.74 1.51 1.61
CA GLU A 43 10.91 2.77 0.88
C GLU A 43 10.45 3.92 1.79
N GLY A 44 11.37 4.83 2.09
CA GLY A 44 11.12 5.95 2.98
C GLY A 44 10.46 7.15 2.31
N ILE A 45 10.17 8.18 3.11
CA ILE A 45 9.59 9.43 2.64
C ILE A 45 10.53 10.19 1.68
N CYS A 46 9.93 10.88 0.71
CA CYS A 46 10.59 11.87 -0.12
C CYS A 46 9.76 13.16 -0.17
N PHE A 47 10.29 14.24 -0.72
CA PHE A 47 9.54 15.51 -0.86
C PHE A 47 8.37 15.43 -1.86
N GLY A 48 8.35 14.40 -2.71
CA GLY A 48 7.27 14.14 -3.68
C GLY A 48 6.28 13.08 -3.22
N GLU A 49 5.73 12.34 -4.18
CA GLU A 49 4.73 11.27 -3.97
C GLU A 49 5.39 9.89 -4.00
N CYS A 50 6.58 9.75 -3.40
CA CYS A 50 7.19 8.43 -3.32
C CYS A 50 6.34 7.57 -2.40
N GLU A 51 5.95 6.41 -2.91
CA GLU A 51 5.19 5.44 -2.14
C GLU A 51 5.99 5.02 -0.91
N VAL A 52 5.40 5.18 0.28
CA VAL A 52 6.00 4.79 1.55
C VAL A 52 5.39 3.45 1.94
N PHE A 53 6.24 2.43 2.01
CA PHE A 53 5.81 1.09 2.36
C PHE A 53 6.97 0.24 2.87
N THR A 54 6.59 -0.85 3.54
CA THR A 54 7.48 -1.96 3.89
C THR A 54 6.99 -3.25 3.24
N LEU A 55 7.90 -4.05 2.69
CA LEU A 55 7.66 -5.40 2.18
C LEU A 55 8.46 -6.40 3.02
N ASP A 56 7.75 -7.26 3.73
CA ASP A 56 8.31 -8.38 4.48
C ASP A 56 8.19 -9.67 3.63
N VAL A 57 9.31 -10.38 3.47
CA VAL A 57 9.40 -11.62 2.70
C VAL A 57 9.68 -12.79 3.63
N TYR A 58 8.78 -13.78 3.59
CA TYR A 58 8.86 -14.99 4.40
C TYR A 58 9.32 -16.18 3.55
N SER A 59 10.12 -17.07 4.14
CA SER A 59 10.70 -18.24 3.45
C SER A 59 9.68 -19.24 2.91
N ASN A 60 8.43 -19.16 3.34
CA ASN A 60 7.32 -19.99 2.86
C ASN A 60 6.64 -19.43 1.59
N GLY A 61 7.08 -18.29 1.07
CA GLY A 61 6.47 -17.65 -0.10
C GLY A 61 5.42 -16.58 0.24
N LEU A 62 5.18 -16.29 1.52
CA LEU A 62 4.32 -15.19 1.92
C LEU A 62 5.07 -13.85 1.75
N LEU A 63 4.43 -12.91 1.07
CA LEU A 63 4.79 -11.50 1.00
C LEU A 63 3.79 -10.73 1.84
N VAL A 64 4.27 -9.88 2.74
CA VAL A 64 3.44 -8.97 3.52
C VAL A 64 3.87 -7.55 3.21
N ARG A 65 2.99 -6.79 2.56
CA ARG A 65 3.22 -5.40 2.21
C ARG A 65 2.44 -4.51 3.16
N LYS A 66 3.10 -3.54 3.79
CA LYS A 66 2.52 -2.55 4.69
C LYS A 66 2.64 -1.19 4.02
N GLY A 67 1.56 -0.72 3.44
CA GLY A 67 1.51 0.58 2.79
C GLY A 67 1.16 1.67 3.80
N GLU A 68 1.92 2.76 3.81
CA GLU A 68 1.74 3.85 4.77
C GLU A 68 1.19 5.12 4.10
N ARG A 69 1.90 5.65 3.08
CA ARG A 69 1.56 6.92 2.42
C ARG A 69 1.78 6.85 0.92
N TYR A 70 1.04 7.66 0.19
CA TYR A 70 1.12 7.78 -1.28
C TYR A 70 0.93 6.47 -2.04
N THR A 71 0.36 5.47 -1.38
CA THR A 71 0.10 4.13 -1.91
C THR A 71 -1.38 3.96 -2.24
N ASP A 72 -1.68 3.11 -3.21
CA ASP A 72 -3.05 2.69 -3.52
C ASP A 72 -3.46 1.47 -2.68
N GLN A 73 -2.52 0.89 -1.95
CA GLN A 73 -2.70 -0.25 -1.05
C GLN A 73 -2.30 0.14 0.38
N PRO A 74 -3.09 0.99 1.07
CA PRO A 74 -2.80 1.39 2.44
C PRO A 74 -3.13 0.27 3.44
N GLY A 75 -2.39 0.22 4.54
CA GLY A 75 -2.49 -0.83 5.56
C GLY A 75 -1.72 -2.09 5.20
N THR A 76 -2.11 -3.22 5.78
CA THR A 76 -1.42 -4.50 5.58
C THR A 76 -2.09 -5.34 4.50
N TRP A 77 -1.31 -5.72 3.50
CA TRP A 77 -1.67 -6.52 2.35
C TRP A 77 -0.80 -7.76 2.28
N GLN A 78 -1.34 -8.87 1.76
CA GLN A 78 -0.64 -10.13 1.67
C GLN A 78 -0.79 -10.78 0.32
N LYS A 79 0.30 -11.37 -0.18
CA LYS A 79 0.31 -12.19 -1.39
C LYS A 79 1.14 -13.44 -1.14
N SER A 80 0.70 -14.58 -1.66
CA SER A 80 1.52 -15.78 -1.71
C SER A 80 2.11 -15.92 -3.11
N ILE A 81 3.43 -16.13 -3.18
CA ILE A 81 4.16 -16.46 -4.40
C ILE A 81 4.79 -17.85 -4.25
N SER A 82 5.36 -18.37 -5.35
CA SER A 82 5.97 -19.69 -5.34
C SER A 82 7.10 -19.77 -4.30
N ARG A 83 7.00 -20.74 -3.38
CA ARG A 83 8.05 -21.02 -2.40
C ARG A 83 9.40 -21.25 -3.10
N ARG A 84 9.39 -21.94 -4.26
CA ARG A 84 10.60 -22.19 -5.05
C ARG A 84 11.25 -20.89 -5.54
N GLU A 85 10.45 -19.92 -5.96
CA GLU A 85 10.96 -18.62 -6.41
C GLU A 85 11.63 -17.88 -5.24
N VAL A 86 10.98 -17.84 -4.08
CA VAL A 86 11.54 -17.19 -2.88
C VAL A 86 12.79 -17.90 -2.41
N THR A 87 12.78 -19.24 -2.29
CA THR A 87 13.97 -19.98 -1.85
C THR A 87 15.13 -19.78 -2.81
N SER A 88 14.90 -19.86 -4.13
CA SER A 88 15.96 -19.61 -5.13
C SER A 88 16.55 -18.20 -5.04
N PHE A 89 15.74 -17.20 -4.71
CA PHE A 89 16.20 -15.83 -4.51
C PHE A 89 16.97 -15.68 -3.19
N LEU A 90 16.47 -16.28 -2.11
CA LEU A 90 17.17 -16.27 -0.81
C LEU A 90 18.53 -16.97 -0.89
N ASP A 91 18.61 -18.08 -1.63
CA ASP A 91 19.85 -18.81 -1.82
C ASP A 91 20.87 -17.98 -2.63
N SER A 92 20.43 -17.24 -3.65
CA SER A 92 21.34 -16.41 -4.46
C SER A 92 21.93 -15.24 -3.66
N ILE A 93 21.16 -14.68 -2.72
CA ILE A 93 21.64 -13.57 -1.88
C ILE A 93 22.35 -14.03 -0.60
N SER A 94 22.19 -15.29 -0.20
CA SER A 94 22.86 -15.85 0.99
C SER A 94 24.39 -15.80 0.91
N GLN A 95 24.93 -15.72 -0.32
CA GLN A 95 26.35 -15.58 -0.58
C GLN A 95 26.87 -14.15 -0.35
N ILE A 96 25.97 -13.17 -0.20
CA ILE A 96 26.32 -11.77 0.06
C ILE A 96 26.70 -11.62 1.53
N ASN A 97 27.90 -11.10 1.79
CA ASN A 97 28.33 -10.79 3.15
C ASN A 97 27.73 -9.46 3.63
N PHE A 98 26.44 -9.47 4.00
CA PHE A 98 25.71 -8.29 4.50
C PHE A 98 26.40 -7.58 5.66
N LYS A 99 27.17 -8.31 6.49
CA LYS A 99 27.89 -7.74 7.65
C LYS A 99 29.12 -6.92 7.27
N ALA A 100 29.65 -7.09 6.05
CA ALA A 100 30.82 -6.34 5.57
C ALA A 100 30.46 -4.94 5.05
N TYR A 101 29.18 -4.68 4.75
CA TYR A 101 28.74 -3.37 4.27
C TYR A 101 28.57 -2.36 5.41
N PRO A 102 28.76 -1.05 5.14
CA PRO A 102 28.38 -0.02 6.09
C PRO A 102 26.86 -0.05 6.34
N ARG A 103 26.44 0.20 7.58
CA ARG A 103 25.00 0.25 7.95
C ARG A 103 24.25 1.35 7.22
N THR A 104 24.93 2.45 6.92
CA THR A 104 24.37 3.59 6.20
C THR A 104 25.34 4.01 5.11
N PHE A 105 24.85 4.09 3.89
CA PHE A 105 25.59 4.63 2.77
C PHE A 105 25.41 6.15 2.75
N PRO A 106 26.51 6.93 2.66
CA PRO A 106 26.42 8.37 2.62
C PRO A 106 25.66 8.82 1.36
N SER A 107 24.87 9.89 1.49
CA SER A 107 24.18 10.51 0.36
C SER A 107 24.24 12.03 0.49
N ARG A 108 24.34 12.70 -0.65
CA ARG A 108 24.31 14.17 -0.75
C ARG A 108 22.94 14.72 -1.15
N LEU A 109 21.97 13.84 -1.37
CA LEU A 109 20.63 14.20 -1.84
C LEU A 109 19.65 14.14 -0.65
N PRO A 110 19.34 15.29 -0.02
CA PRO A 110 18.44 15.33 1.13
C PRO A 110 17.03 14.83 0.77
N ASP A 111 16.58 15.11 -0.46
CA ASP A 111 15.18 14.94 -0.86
C ASP A 111 14.86 13.56 -1.45
N MET A 112 15.89 12.72 -1.67
CA MET A 112 15.75 11.36 -2.18
C MET A 112 15.21 10.43 -1.07
N PRO A 113 14.26 9.54 -1.39
CA PRO A 113 13.80 8.52 -0.43
C PRO A 113 14.95 7.61 -0.02
N ALA A 114 14.93 7.19 1.24
CA ALA A 114 15.85 6.18 1.73
C ALA A 114 15.27 4.78 1.50
N THR A 115 16.04 3.92 0.85
CA THR A 115 15.78 2.49 0.81
C THR A 115 16.41 1.83 2.02
N THR A 116 15.62 1.04 2.75
CA THR A 116 16.08 0.25 3.89
C THR A 116 15.93 -1.23 3.58
N LEU A 117 17.00 -2.00 3.79
CA LEU A 117 17.01 -3.44 3.61
C LEU A 117 17.46 -4.11 4.89
N THR A 118 16.65 -5.00 5.43
CA THR A 118 16.99 -5.81 6.59
C THR A 118 17.05 -7.28 6.21
N TRP A 119 18.20 -7.90 6.45
CA TRP A 119 18.44 -9.34 6.26
C TRP A 119 18.38 -10.10 7.58
N TYR A 120 17.63 -11.19 7.60
CA TYR A 120 17.46 -12.09 8.73
C TYR A 120 18.09 -13.45 8.41
N ASP A 121 19.33 -13.66 8.84
CA ASP A 121 20.13 -14.88 8.64
C ASP A 121 19.70 -16.05 9.56
N GLY A 122 18.46 -16.06 10.06
CA GLY A 122 18.00 -16.98 11.11
C GLY A 122 18.69 -16.80 12.49
N ALA A 123 19.69 -15.93 12.59
CA ALA A 123 20.36 -15.54 13.83
C ALA A 123 19.62 -14.37 14.52
N GLN A 124 19.86 -14.20 15.82
CA GLN A 124 19.21 -13.17 16.66
C GLN A 124 19.55 -11.71 16.26
N ASN A 125 20.57 -11.50 15.41
CA ASN A 125 21.04 -10.16 15.04
C ASN A 125 20.77 -9.87 13.55
N PRO A 126 19.63 -9.23 13.21
CA PRO A 126 19.36 -8.81 11.85
C PRO A 126 20.38 -7.75 11.38
N VAL A 127 20.65 -7.73 10.08
CA VAL A 127 21.51 -6.73 9.45
C VAL A 127 20.64 -5.76 8.67
N THR A 128 20.58 -4.52 9.14
CA THR A 128 19.91 -3.43 8.45
C THR A 128 20.93 -2.55 7.72
N LEU A 129 20.65 -2.27 6.44
CA LEU A 129 21.41 -1.41 5.55
C LEU A 129 20.47 -0.33 5.01
N THR A 130 20.92 0.92 4.96
CA THR A 130 20.14 2.04 4.44
C THR A 130 20.94 2.86 3.45
N TRP A 131 20.36 3.20 2.31
CA TRP A 131 20.95 4.07 1.30
C TRP A 131 19.88 4.92 0.62
N LYS A 132 20.30 5.94 -0.13
CA LYS A 132 19.40 6.80 -0.92
C LYS A 132 19.71 6.72 -2.42
N GLU A 133 20.99 6.76 -2.77
CA GLU A 133 21.45 6.90 -4.15
C GLU A 133 22.45 5.78 -4.49
N GLU A 134 23.61 5.81 -3.85
CA GLU A 134 24.69 4.88 -4.12
C GLU A 134 24.62 3.66 -3.18
N THR A 135 24.77 2.48 -3.79
CA THR A 135 24.92 1.19 -3.12
C THR A 135 25.64 0.23 -4.07
N SER A 136 26.03 -0.95 -3.58
CA SER A 136 26.69 -1.95 -4.41
C SER A 136 25.74 -2.52 -5.48
N PRO A 137 26.24 -3.00 -6.62
CA PRO A 137 25.41 -3.60 -7.67
C PRO A 137 24.55 -4.77 -7.17
N GLU A 138 25.06 -5.55 -6.22
CA GLU A 138 24.37 -6.69 -5.62
C GLU A 138 23.19 -6.23 -4.76
N LEU A 139 23.39 -5.23 -3.88
CA LEU A 139 22.30 -4.68 -3.07
C LEU A 139 21.23 -4.01 -3.92
N ARG A 140 21.64 -3.36 -5.02
CA ARG A 140 20.72 -2.75 -5.99
C ARG A 140 19.84 -3.81 -6.68
N SER A 141 20.41 -4.94 -7.09
CA SER A 141 19.64 -6.01 -7.75
C SER A 141 18.64 -6.68 -6.79
N VAL A 142 19.03 -6.85 -5.52
CA VAL A 142 18.14 -7.33 -4.45
C VAL A 142 16.97 -6.38 -4.27
N ALA A 143 17.24 -5.07 -4.10
CA ALA A 143 16.21 -4.06 -3.92
C ALA A 143 15.26 -3.98 -5.13
N GLN A 144 15.79 -4.05 -6.35
CA GLN A 144 14.97 -4.06 -7.55
C GLN A 144 13.99 -5.25 -7.57
N LYS A 145 14.48 -6.46 -7.27
CA LYS A 145 13.62 -7.65 -7.24
C LYS A 145 12.53 -7.56 -6.15
N LEU A 146 12.86 -7.01 -4.98
CA LEU A 146 11.89 -6.78 -3.90
C LEU A 146 10.85 -5.72 -4.29
N LYS A 147 11.27 -4.66 -4.99
CA LYS A 147 10.36 -3.67 -5.55
C LYS A 147 9.42 -4.27 -6.59
N GLU A 148 9.92 -5.10 -7.50
CA GLU A 148 9.10 -5.85 -8.46
C GLU A 148 8.06 -6.73 -7.74
N TRP A 149 8.46 -7.44 -6.68
CA TRP A 149 7.52 -8.25 -5.89
C TRP A 149 6.47 -7.42 -5.15
N SER A 150 6.84 -6.22 -4.67
CA SER A 150 5.90 -5.31 -4.02
C SER A 150 4.81 -4.80 -4.99
N ALA A 151 5.14 -4.70 -6.28
CA ALA A 151 4.26 -4.21 -7.33
C ALA A 151 3.43 -5.30 -8.04
N LEU A 152 3.55 -6.57 -7.62
CA LEU A 152 2.75 -7.65 -8.22
C LEU A 152 1.25 -7.45 -7.97
N ASP A 153 0.41 -7.83 -8.94
CA ASP A 153 -1.04 -7.86 -8.75
C ASP A 153 -1.49 -8.99 -7.80
N GLY A 154 -2.73 -8.90 -7.30
CA GLY A 154 -3.36 -9.99 -6.54
C GLY A 154 -2.97 -10.05 -5.05
N TYR A 155 -2.52 -8.95 -4.46
CA TYR A 155 -2.49 -8.80 -3.01
C TYR A 155 -3.90 -8.78 -2.42
N ARG A 156 -4.07 -9.40 -1.25
CA ARG A 156 -5.30 -9.41 -0.47
C ARG A 156 -5.10 -8.57 0.79
N GLN A 157 -5.97 -7.59 1.04
CA GLN A 157 -5.92 -6.78 2.25
C GLN A 157 -6.21 -7.66 3.48
N ARG A 158 -5.42 -7.47 4.54
CA ARG A 158 -5.60 -8.13 5.84
C ARG A 158 -6.00 -7.16 6.93
N SER A 159 -5.45 -5.95 6.88
CA SER A 159 -5.77 -4.89 7.83
C SER A 159 -5.74 -3.57 7.12
N ALA A 160 -6.69 -2.70 7.45
CA ALA A 160 -6.64 -1.30 7.07
C ALA A 160 -5.78 -0.50 8.05
N THR A 161 -5.43 -1.03 9.22
CA THR A 161 -4.61 -0.30 10.21
C THR A 161 -3.19 -0.05 9.68
N LEU A 162 -2.76 1.21 9.75
CA LEU A 162 -1.42 1.71 9.48
C LEU A 162 -0.53 1.52 10.72
N ASP A 163 0.79 1.62 10.54
CA ASP A 163 1.77 1.36 11.60
C ASP A 163 1.69 2.35 12.78
N ASP A 164 1.10 3.54 12.58
CA ASP A 164 0.85 4.53 13.63
C ASP A 164 -0.51 4.36 14.34
N GLY A 165 -1.21 3.26 14.07
CA GLY A 165 -2.50 2.93 14.68
C GLY A 165 -3.71 3.61 14.02
N ARG A 166 -3.50 4.48 13.03
CA ARG A 166 -4.60 5.01 12.21
C ARG A 166 -5.19 3.88 11.36
N THR A 167 -6.49 3.93 11.10
CA THR A 167 -7.11 3.02 10.14
C THR A 167 -7.12 3.71 8.79
N ALA A 168 -6.48 3.09 7.79
CA ALA A 168 -6.66 3.47 6.40
C ALA A 168 -8.16 3.47 6.11
N THR A 169 -8.69 4.62 5.72
CA THR A 169 -10.12 4.78 5.60
C THR A 169 -10.59 3.96 4.40
N ALA A 170 -11.12 2.76 4.68
CA ALA A 170 -11.72 1.92 3.66
C ALA A 170 -12.87 2.70 3.03
N ASN A 171 -12.89 2.77 1.70
CA ASN A 171 -13.89 3.45 0.87
C ASN A 171 -13.84 4.98 0.81
N GLY A 172 -12.74 5.63 1.18
CA GLY A 172 -12.57 7.05 0.86
C GLY A 172 -13.65 7.92 1.50
N GLU A 173 -13.94 7.73 2.78
CA GLU A 173 -14.53 8.82 3.58
C GLU A 173 -13.48 9.94 3.63
N ARG A 174 -13.59 10.84 2.65
CA ARG A 174 -12.69 11.94 2.47
C ARG A 174 -13.06 13.00 3.49
N GLU A 175 -12.10 13.40 4.31
CA GLU A 175 -12.29 14.47 5.25
C GLU A 175 -12.52 15.80 4.49
N GLU A 176 -13.47 16.60 4.97
CA GLU A 176 -13.85 17.83 4.31
C GLU A 176 -13.13 19.05 4.89
N ILE A 177 -12.68 19.93 4.01
CA ILE A 177 -12.03 21.19 4.33
C ILE A 177 -12.80 22.31 3.64
N ILE A 178 -13.20 23.33 4.41
CA ILE A 178 -13.74 24.57 3.86
C ILE A 178 -12.57 25.51 3.59
N VAL A 179 -12.42 25.93 2.33
CA VAL A 179 -11.38 26.84 1.87
C VAL A 179 -12.01 28.12 1.36
N HIS A 180 -11.47 29.25 1.80
CA HIS A 180 -11.79 30.57 1.31
C HIS A 180 -10.66 31.02 0.38
N LEU A 181 -10.94 31.06 -0.93
CA LEU A 181 -9.98 31.49 -1.93
C LEU A 181 -10.03 33.01 -2.14
N ARG A 182 -8.91 33.59 -2.56
CA ARG A 182 -8.88 35.00 -2.97
C ARG A 182 -9.82 35.26 -4.15
N PRO A 183 -10.36 36.50 -4.27
CA PRO A 183 -11.10 36.89 -5.46
C PRO A 183 -10.29 36.64 -6.73
N LEU A 184 -10.97 36.22 -7.80
CA LEU A 184 -10.40 35.94 -9.14
C LEU A 184 -9.54 34.67 -9.25
N VAL A 185 -9.37 33.89 -8.18
CA VAL A 185 -8.76 32.56 -8.26
C VAL A 185 -9.76 31.57 -8.87
N ASP A 186 -9.37 30.89 -9.95
CA ASP A 186 -10.13 29.78 -10.51
C ASP A 186 -9.94 28.53 -9.62
N PRO A 187 -11.01 28.03 -8.96
CA PRO A 187 -10.90 26.87 -8.07
C PRO A 187 -10.44 25.61 -8.80
N VAL A 188 -10.78 25.42 -10.08
CA VAL A 188 -10.38 24.22 -10.83
C VAL A 188 -8.89 24.26 -11.10
N ALA A 189 -8.38 25.39 -11.60
CA ALA A 189 -6.94 25.58 -11.82
C ALA A 189 -6.15 25.47 -10.51
N TRP A 190 -6.65 26.03 -9.42
CA TRP A 190 -6.03 25.93 -8.09
C TRP A 190 -5.93 24.48 -7.60
N LEU A 191 -6.98 23.68 -7.76
CA LEU A 191 -6.99 22.25 -7.36
C LEU A 191 -5.92 21.43 -8.08
N THR A 192 -5.57 21.76 -9.33
CA THR A 192 -4.52 21.03 -10.06
C THR A 192 -3.16 21.09 -9.35
N LYS A 193 -2.89 22.15 -8.56
CA LYS A 193 -1.68 22.27 -7.74
C LYS A 193 -1.60 21.20 -6.65
N TYR A 194 -2.76 20.69 -6.22
CA TYR A 194 -2.92 19.69 -5.16
C TYR A 194 -3.30 18.31 -5.71
N GLY A 195 -3.10 18.06 -7.01
CA GLY A 195 -3.35 16.74 -7.61
C GLY A 195 -2.58 15.62 -6.90
N LYS A 196 -1.41 15.95 -6.34
CA LYS A 196 -0.54 15.05 -5.58
C LYS A 196 -1.17 14.52 -4.28
N GLN A 197 -1.99 15.34 -3.65
CA GLN A 197 -2.73 15.02 -2.43
C GLN A 197 -4.13 14.49 -2.76
N ASP A 198 -4.42 14.29 -4.05
CA ASP A 198 -5.74 13.93 -4.57
C ASP A 198 -6.82 14.90 -4.09
N LEU A 199 -6.55 16.20 -3.96
CA LEU A 199 -7.56 17.14 -3.45
C LEU A 199 -8.71 17.30 -4.47
N GLN A 200 -9.96 17.07 -4.02
CA GLN A 200 -11.12 17.11 -4.91
C GLN A 200 -12.13 18.17 -4.45
N LEU A 201 -12.72 18.89 -5.42
CA LEU A 201 -13.83 19.80 -5.17
C LEU A 201 -15.10 18.99 -4.88
N LYS A 202 -15.73 19.23 -3.73
CA LYS A 202 -17.03 18.64 -3.41
C LYS A 202 -18.14 19.58 -3.87
N ASN A 203 -18.15 20.81 -3.34
CA ASN A 203 -19.20 21.79 -3.63
C ASN A 203 -18.78 23.21 -3.23
N ARG A 204 -19.46 24.21 -3.79
CA ARG A 204 -19.31 25.61 -3.40
C ARG A 204 -20.32 25.96 -2.30
N VAL A 205 -19.89 26.65 -1.24
CA VAL A 205 -20.74 26.96 -0.08
C VAL A 205 -21.81 28.01 -0.42
N SER A 206 -21.50 28.97 -1.29
CA SER A 206 -22.45 30.00 -1.73
C SER A 206 -22.35 30.28 -3.23
N PRO A 207 -23.46 30.62 -3.93
CA PRO A 207 -23.45 30.83 -5.37
C PRO A 207 -22.51 31.93 -5.87
N ASN A 208 -22.24 32.94 -5.04
CA ASN A 208 -21.42 34.10 -5.40
C ASN A 208 -20.18 34.30 -4.51
N GLY A 209 -20.02 33.55 -3.41
CA GLY A 209 -18.87 33.68 -2.51
C GLY A 209 -17.73 32.74 -2.85
N ASN A 210 -16.52 33.05 -2.41
CA ASN A 210 -15.29 32.29 -2.74
C ASN A 210 -15.00 31.18 -1.73
N TYR A 211 -16.05 30.57 -1.19
CA TYR A 211 -15.97 29.48 -0.21
C TYR A 211 -16.27 28.14 -0.90
N TYR A 212 -15.34 27.21 -0.76
CA TYR A 212 -15.39 25.90 -1.40
C TYR A 212 -15.19 24.82 -0.34
N VAL A 213 -15.96 23.75 -0.46
CA VAL A 213 -15.76 22.50 0.27
C VAL A 213 -14.91 21.60 -0.62
N VAL A 214 -13.72 21.26 -0.14
CA VAL A 214 -12.81 20.31 -0.78
C VAL A 214 -12.64 19.08 0.11
N THR A 215 -12.21 17.98 -0.49
CA THR A 215 -12.09 16.69 0.19
C THR A 215 -10.66 16.16 0.12
N ALA A 216 -10.12 15.82 1.28
CA ALA A 216 -8.77 15.30 1.46
C ALA A 216 -8.78 13.76 1.43
N ASN A 217 -7.81 13.15 0.74
CA ASN A 217 -7.63 11.71 0.79
C ASN A 217 -6.76 11.32 2.00
N PRO A 218 -7.32 10.73 3.07
CA PRO A 218 -6.56 10.39 4.27
C PRO A 218 -5.43 9.38 4.01
N ASN A 219 -5.52 8.60 2.93
CA ASN A 219 -4.49 7.62 2.53
C ASN A 219 -3.30 8.27 1.78
N LYS A 220 -3.46 9.50 1.26
CA LYS A 220 -2.37 10.29 0.66
C LYS A 220 -1.83 11.30 1.68
N MET A 221 -2.70 12.06 2.33
CA MET A 221 -2.36 13.04 3.36
C MET A 221 -3.56 13.29 4.27
N ALA A 222 -3.34 13.28 5.58
CA ALA A 222 -4.41 13.57 6.56
C ALA A 222 -4.91 15.01 6.38
N ALA A 223 -6.21 15.27 6.59
CA ALA A 223 -6.75 16.61 6.39
C ALA A 223 -6.13 17.66 7.31
N ALA A 224 -5.76 17.30 8.54
CA ALA A 224 -5.06 18.20 9.46
C ALA A 224 -3.69 18.64 8.92
N GLU A 225 -2.94 17.71 8.31
CA GLU A 225 -1.65 18.02 7.68
C GLU A 225 -1.86 18.87 6.41
N LEU A 226 -2.82 18.48 5.56
CA LEU A 226 -3.17 19.24 4.35
C LEU A 226 -3.62 20.66 4.67
N LEU A 227 -4.33 20.86 5.79
CA LEU A 227 -4.78 22.16 6.26
C LEU A 227 -3.61 23.13 6.47
N ASP A 228 -2.49 22.65 7.01
CA ASP A 228 -1.30 23.47 7.24
C ASP A 228 -0.61 23.86 5.93
N TYR A 229 -0.68 23.03 4.89
CA TYR A 229 -0.24 23.39 3.54
C TYR A 229 -1.17 24.44 2.92
N LEU A 230 -2.48 24.22 2.98
CA LEU A 230 -3.48 25.14 2.42
C LEU A 230 -3.39 26.53 3.05
N ARG A 231 -3.12 26.62 4.35
CA ARG A 231 -2.96 27.92 5.06
C ARG A 231 -1.71 28.70 4.65
N LYS A 232 -0.71 28.04 4.08
CA LYS A 232 0.53 28.68 3.60
C LYS A 232 0.43 29.11 2.14
N ASP A 233 -0.60 28.68 1.43
CA ASP A 233 -0.83 29.04 0.03
C ASP A 233 -1.26 30.51 -0.09
N ALA A 234 -0.56 31.25 -0.94
CA ALA A 234 -0.85 32.66 -1.16
C ALA A 234 -2.26 32.90 -1.75
N GLU A 235 -2.85 31.93 -2.44
CA GLU A 235 -4.19 32.02 -3.04
C GLU A 235 -5.32 31.72 -2.05
N VAL A 236 -4.99 31.22 -0.86
CA VAL A 236 -5.94 30.88 0.20
C VAL A 236 -5.96 32.01 1.25
N ILE A 237 -7.15 32.53 1.55
CA ILE A 237 -7.36 33.50 2.64
C ILE A 237 -7.47 32.77 3.98
N SER A 238 -8.22 31.68 4.01
CA SER A 238 -8.42 30.85 5.20
C SER A 238 -8.82 29.43 4.83
N ALA A 239 -8.41 28.46 5.64
CA ALA A 239 -8.88 27.08 5.54
C ALA A 239 -9.19 26.52 6.93
N GLN A 240 -10.26 25.72 7.01
CA GLN A 240 -10.71 25.04 8.24
C GLN A 240 -11.32 23.68 7.93
N LEU A 241 -11.23 22.73 8.88
CA LEU A 241 -11.96 21.46 8.77
C LEU A 241 -13.48 21.72 8.79
N ASN A 242 -14.23 20.99 7.97
CA ASN A 242 -15.68 21.01 8.03
C ASN A 242 -16.11 20.13 9.23
N GLN A 243 -16.47 20.78 10.33
CA GLN A 243 -17.01 20.10 11.51
C GLN A 243 -18.53 20.20 11.47
N ASP A 244 -19.21 19.10 11.81
CA ASP A 244 -20.65 19.13 12.04
C ASP A 244 -20.98 20.12 13.15
N VAL A 245 -21.90 21.04 12.87
CA VAL A 245 -22.40 22.00 13.85
C VAL A 245 -23.21 21.22 14.88
N GLN A 246 -22.60 20.92 16.03
CA GLN A 246 -23.33 20.48 17.22
C GLN A 246 -24.24 21.65 17.64
N ILE A 247 -25.54 21.51 17.41
CA ILE A 247 -26.53 22.45 17.93
C ILE A 247 -26.40 22.38 19.45
N ARG A 248 -25.91 23.45 20.08
CA ARG A 248 -25.98 23.60 21.53
C ARG A 248 -27.45 23.52 21.94
N GLN A 249 -27.83 22.41 22.56
CA GLN A 249 -29.07 22.29 23.31
C GLN A 249 -28.96 23.09 24.62
#